data_AF-A0A8S1VTY9-F1
#
_entry.id   AF-A0A8S1VTY9-F1
#
_cell.length_a   1.000
_cell.length_b   1.000
_cell.length_c   1.000
_cell.angle_alpha   90.00
_cell.angle_beta   90.00
_cell.angle_gamma   90.00
#
_symmetry.space_group_name_H-M   'P 1'
#
loop_
_entity.id
_entity.type
_entity.pdbx_description
1 polymer ?
#
loop_
_entity_poly.entity_id
_entity_poly.type
_entity_poly.pdbx_seq_one_letter_code
_entity_poly.pdbx_strand_id
1 'polypeptide(L)'
;MQQDQNQGIDHQIADKEINTQDQLLEQQKKFRNLESDRKAYAEETVANIKKQRGIIDKLKNENYILKDLIAKMNSQKLQLNQTTYSKGPNIDTIIDDLKVAINEEKKVQEEIDTHVADFQKKIIEKRHALGGYNAGAENESALQKQIKILENRLDKTNQKFNEAIAINKQLRQQIDSLRRERVIFDNLYKKLEKELHEKRKEMADIIETANTAYEERDKANDLIQSLKQQAKRESADFEKDLRELSQIMEKNKKTLDYMKLTEKNREIDQQEVVDPDKFTKPKTNKLTRDKTVNQTIVEQIMKYEEDFAKIQAATQIKVFDELIKIFIQNEEKNFQMFKYVNELSNEIEDLEKQIGELKDEASLYEGQGSNVDVLRKRHLKDLEEKLSRSEQKSEQYEFKYNESIKLINSLTNWIETLFNTVECDKQMATEIAGSHGVTDTNMMIYLGLIENKTNKLLQYYQQIHQKISENQINSLQQLAQMNEKNLQNKNRAELPQFDEHEDDDIEGDKILSVEEFKKKALEKLEKQQNQTKNKRAGPNKLRKNK
;
A
#
# COMPACT_ATOMS: atom_id res chain seq x y z
N MET A 1 25.51 164.88 34.60
CA MET A 1 25.64 165.76 35.77
C MET A 1 25.72 164.87 37.00
N GLN A 2 26.82 164.99 37.77
CA GLN A 2 27.03 164.71 39.21
C GLN A 2 26.81 163.25 39.69
N GLN A 3 27.83 162.52 40.20
CA GLN A 3 28.44 162.54 41.57
C GLN A 3 27.39 162.25 42.66
N ASP A 4 27.52 161.38 43.67
CA ASP A 4 28.63 160.69 44.35
C ASP A 4 28.04 159.64 45.36
N GLN A 5 28.87 158.73 45.91
CA GLN A 5 28.74 157.93 47.18
C GLN A 5 27.79 156.69 47.27
N ASN A 6 28.08 155.61 48.02
CA ASN A 6 29.31 154.98 48.51
C ASN A 6 28.95 153.59 49.13
N GLN A 7 29.96 152.72 49.23
CA GLN A 7 30.00 151.38 49.82
C GLN A 7 29.65 151.31 51.33
N GLY A 8 29.06 150.19 51.78
CA GLY A 8 29.13 149.74 53.19
C GLY A 8 27.91 149.01 53.76
N ILE A 9 28.11 147.71 54.10
CA ILE A 9 27.46 146.86 55.12
C ILE A 9 27.02 145.49 54.54
N ASP A 10 28.05 144.71 54.17
CA ASP A 10 28.06 143.29 53.79
C ASP A 10 28.38 142.36 54.99
N HIS A 11 28.04 142.75 56.24
CA HIS A 11 28.57 142.04 57.43
C HIS A 11 27.57 141.70 58.56
N GLN A 12 26.26 141.78 58.30
CA GLN A 12 25.24 141.15 59.15
C GLN A 12 24.41 140.11 58.37
N ILE A 13 24.95 139.68 57.23
CA ILE A 13 24.37 138.73 56.28
C ILE A 13 24.70 137.28 56.70
N ALA A 14 25.87 137.01 57.33
CA ALA A 14 26.33 135.64 57.56
C ALA A 14 25.76 134.92 58.81
N ASP A 15 25.58 135.60 59.95
CA ASP A 15 25.22 134.91 61.22
C ASP A 15 23.71 134.66 61.39
N LYS A 16 22.86 135.33 60.60
CA LYS A 16 21.43 134.99 60.49
C LYS A 16 21.17 133.85 59.50
N GLU A 17 22.05 133.66 58.51
CA GLU A 17 21.90 132.63 57.46
C GLU A 17 21.99 131.20 58.02
N ILE A 18 22.83 130.94 59.02
CA ILE A 18 23.02 129.60 59.60
C ILE A 18 21.80 129.15 60.41
N ASN A 19 21.16 130.04 61.18
CA ASN A 19 19.93 129.73 61.92
C ASN A 19 18.71 129.59 60.98
N THR A 20 18.70 130.29 59.85
CA THR A 20 17.65 130.10 58.83
C THR A 20 17.78 128.76 58.10
N GLN A 21 18.98 128.18 57.99
CA GLN A 21 19.21 126.98 57.21
C GLN A 21 18.77 125.70 57.93
N ASP A 22 18.97 125.60 59.25
CA ASP A 22 18.45 124.48 60.06
C ASP A 22 16.92 124.53 60.20
N GLN A 23 16.34 125.73 60.34
CA GLN A 23 14.87 125.90 60.34
C GLN A 23 14.25 125.53 58.99
N LEU A 24 14.93 125.81 57.87
CA LEU A 24 14.49 125.44 56.52
C LEU A 24 14.47 123.92 56.33
N LEU A 25 15.46 123.20 56.87
CA LEU A 25 15.55 121.74 56.79
C LEU A 25 14.45 121.04 57.60
N GLU A 26 14.13 121.56 58.79
CA GLU A 26 13.03 121.05 59.59
C GLU A 26 11.67 121.36 58.93
N GLN A 27 11.51 122.54 58.33
CA GLN A 27 10.33 122.88 57.54
C GLN A 27 10.19 122.02 56.28
N GLN A 28 11.28 121.68 55.58
CA GLN A 28 11.24 120.76 54.43
C GLN A 28 10.84 119.34 54.84
N LYS A 29 11.31 118.83 55.98
CA LYS A 29 10.86 117.54 56.53
C LYS A 29 9.37 117.56 56.90
N LYS A 30 8.91 118.63 57.56
CA LYS A 30 7.47 118.82 57.87
C LYS A 30 6.63 118.90 56.60
N PHE A 31 7.11 119.60 55.57
CA PHE A 31 6.41 119.72 54.28
C PHE A 31 6.32 118.37 53.56
N ARG A 32 7.39 117.57 53.58
CA ARG A 32 7.41 116.22 52.99
C ARG A 32 6.45 115.26 53.71
N ASN A 33 6.38 115.32 55.04
CA ASN A 33 5.42 114.51 55.81
C ASN A 33 3.97 114.97 55.55
N LEU A 34 3.72 116.28 55.55
CA LEU A 34 2.41 116.85 55.19
C LEU A 34 1.98 116.49 53.76
N GLU A 35 2.91 116.43 52.82
CA GLU A 35 2.65 116.05 51.43
C GLU A 35 2.39 114.54 51.28
N SER A 36 3.07 113.71 52.09
CA SER A 36 2.78 112.28 52.22
C SER A 36 1.40 112.04 52.84
N ASP A 37 1.04 112.76 53.91
CA ASP A 37 -0.28 112.67 54.55
C ASP A 37 -1.38 113.19 53.62
N ARG A 38 -1.12 114.27 52.87
CA ARG A 38 -2.03 114.78 51.83
C ARG A 38 -2.26 113.74 50.74
N LYS A 39 -1.22 113.02 50.34
CA LYS A 39 -1.31 111.95 49.32
C LYS A 39 -2.06 110.73 49.86
N ALA A 40 -1.79 110.30 51.08
CA ALA A 40 -2.51 109.20 51.73
C ALA A 40 -4.00 109.52 51.90
N TYR A 41 -4.33 110.74 52.30
CA TYR A 41 -5.73 111.19 52.42
C TYR A 41 -6.41 111.31 51.06
N ALA A 42 -5.70 111.75 50.01
CA ALA A 42 -6.21 111.76 48.64
C ALA A 42 -6.46 110.34 48.11
N GLU A 43 -5.57 109.38 48.39
CA GLU A 43 -5.75 107.98 48.00
C GLU A 43 -6.92 107.32 48.77
N GLU A 44 -7.06 107.59 50.07
CA GLU A 44 -8.16 107.07 50.88
C GLU A 44 -9.52 107.68 50.48
N THR A 45 -9.57 108.97 50.17
CA THR A 45 -10.79 109.62 49.64
C THR A 45 -11.17 109.07 48.27
N VAL A 46 -10.22 108.84 47.37
CA VAL A 46 -10.48 108.18 46.08
C VAL A 46 -10.95 106.74 46.27
N ALA A 47 -10.37 105.99 47.22
CA ALA A 47 -10.80 104.64 47.55
C ALA A 47 -12.24 104.61 48.13
N ASN A 48 -12.59 105.57 48.98
CA ASN A 48 -13.94 105.72 49.51
C ASN A 48 -14.95 106.14 48.43
N ILE A 49 -14.59 107.04 47.53
CA ILE A 49 -15.43 107.38 46.36
C ILE A 49 -15.65 106.14 45.49
N LYS A 50 -14.63 105.31 45.28
CA LYS A 50 -14.75 104.06 44.51
C LYS A 50 -15.70 103.06 45.19
N LYS A 51 -15.62 102.92 46.53
CA LYS A 51 -16.56 102.09 47.31
C LYS A 51 -17.99 102.63 47.23
N GLN A 52 -18.18 103.94 47.40
CA GLN A 52 -19.49 104.58 47.32
C GLN A 52 -20.11 104.43 45.91
N ARG A 53 -19.32 104.59 44.84
CA ARG A 53 -19.77 104.32 43.45
C ARG A 53 -20.21 102.86 43.28
N GLY A 54 -19.46 101.90 43.82
CA GLY A 54 -19.85 100.48 43.79
C GLY A 54 -21.17 100.19 44.53
N ILE A 55 -21.46 100.91 45.62
CA ILE A 55 -22.75 100.79 46.34
C ILE A 55 -23.88 101.41 45.51
N ILE A 56 -23.66 102.57 44.89
CA ILE A 56 -24.65 103.21 44.02
C ILE A 56 -25.01 102.32 42.82
N ASP A 57 -24.03 101.65 42.22
CA ASP A 57 -24.29 100.75 41.09
C ASP A 57 -25.08 99.50 41.53
N LYS A 58 -24.81 98.96 42.72
CA LYS A 58 -25.64 97.89 43.31
C LYS A 58 -27.08 98.34 43.53
N LEU A 59 -27.27 99.51 44.16
CA LEU A 59 -28.61 100.07 44.39
C LEU A 59 -29.34 100.39 43.08
N LYS A 60 -28.64 100.84 42.03
CA LYS A 60 -29.23 101.04 40.70
C LYS A 60 -29.71 99.74 40.07
N ASN A 61 -28.92 98.67 40.18
CA ASN A 61 -29.33 97.34 39.71
C ASN A 61 -30.54 96.80 40.48
N GLU A 62 -30.56 96.93 41.80
CA GLU A 62 -31.73 96.55 42.62
C GLU A 62 -32.97 97.37 42.23
N ASN A 63 -32.81 98.68 41.98
CA ASN A 63 -33.92 99.54 41.53
C ASN A 63 -34.43 99.13 40.14
N TYR A 64 -33.53 98.73 39.24
CA TYR A 64 -33.90 98.21 37.92
C TYR A 64 -34.70 96.91 38.03
N ILE A 65 -34.26 95.97 38.87
CA ILE A 65 -34.97 94.71 39.12
C ILE A 65 -36.35 94.96 39.73
N LEU A 66 -36.45 95.87 40.71
CA LEU A 66 -37.74 96.24 41.31
C LEU A 66 -38.69 96.90 40.29
N LYS A 67 -38.17 97.76 39.41
CA LYS A 67 -38.98 98.36 38.33
C LYS A 67 -39.47 97.32 37.32
N ASP A 68 -38.63 96.36 36.93
CA ASP A 68 -39.04 95.24 36.06
C ASP A 68 -40.12 94.38 36.73
N LEU A 69 -39.99 94.13 38.02
CA LEU A 69 -40.97 93.35 38.80
C LEU A 69 -42.31 94.10 38.92
N ILE A 70 -42.29 95.42 39.13
CA ILE A 70 -43.50 96.27 39.12
C ILE A 70 -44.14 96.28 37.72
N ALA A 71 -43.36 96.36 36.65
CA ALA A 71 -43.88 96.31 35.28
C ALA A 71 -44.59 94.98 34.99
N LYS A 72 -44.00 93.85 35.42
CA LYS A 72 -44.62 92.53 35.33
C LYS A 72 -45.91 92.44 36.15
N MET A 73 -45.93 92.92 37.40
CA MET A 73 -47.15 92.95 38.21
C MET A 73 -48.25 93.83 37.60
N ASN A 74 -47.92 94.99 37.06
CA ASN A 74 -48.90 95.86 36.41
C ASN A 74 -49.46 95.25 35.11
N SER A 75 -48.65 94.54 34.33
CA SER A 75 -49.13 93.80 33.14
C SER A 75 -50.14 92.71 33.51
N GLN A 76 -49.91 92.00 34.62
CA GLN A 76 -50.79 90.95 35.11
C GLN A 76 -52.11 91.53 35.67
N LYS A 77 -52.06 92.71 36.28
CA LYS A 77 -53.26 93.45 36.75
C LYS A 77 -54.11 94.00 35.60
N LEU A 78 -53.49 94.29 34.44
CA LEU A 78 -54.21 94.72 33.23
C LEU A 78 -54.97 93.55 32.55
N GLN A 79 -54.47 92.32 32.63
CA GLN A 79 -55.16 91.13 32.12
C GLN A 79 -56.36 90.70 33.00
N LEU A 80 -56.32 90.97 34.30
CA LEU A 80 -57.40 90.57 35.23
C LEU A 80 -58.64 91.48 35.16
N ASN A 81 -58.51 92.71 34.63
CA ASN A 81 -59.63 93.65 34.50
C ASN A 81 -60.40 93.57 33.16
N GLN A 82 -59.95 92.76 32.20
CA GLN A 82 -60.68 92.53 30.93
C GLN A 82 -61.59 91.29 30.96
N THR A 83 -61.47 90.41 31.96
CA THR A 83 -62.18 89.11 32.02
C THR A 83 -63.47 89.12 32.85
N THR A 84 -63.91 90.28 33.36
CA THR A 84 -65.14 90.40 34.16
C THR A 84 -66.37 90.93 33.39
N TYR A 85 -66.24 91.25 32.08
CA TYR A 85 -67.35 91.71 31.25
C TYR A 85 -67.47 90.96 29.89
N SER A 86 -67.46 89.62 29.87
CA SER A 86 -68.17 88.85 28.82
C SER A 86 -68.35 87.37 29.21
N LYS A 87 -69.45 87.03 29.86
CA LYS A 87 -69.99 85.66 29.86
C LYS A 87 -71.14 85.65 28.84
N GLY A 88 -71.00 84.95 27.71
CA GLY A 88 -72.07 84.92 26.70
C GLY A 88 -71.95 84.08 25.42
N PRO A 89 -70.75 83.77 24.85
CA PRO A 89 -70.73 82.88 23.66
C PRO A 89 -69.60 81.84 23.56
N ASN A 90 -68.76 81.63 24.60
CA ASN A 90 -67.54 80.81 24.48
C ASN A 90 -67.66 79.35 24.94
N ILE A 91 -68.80 78.92 25.50
CA ILE A 91 -68.97 77.53 25.98
C ILE A 91 -69.54 76.65 24.87
N ASP A 92 -70.49 77.15 24.09
CA ASP A 92 -71.11 76.38 23.01
C ASP A 92 -70.11 76.08 21.89
N THR A 93 -69.20 77.01 21.59
CA THR A 93 -68.10 76.79 20.64
C THR A 93 -67.14 75.70 21.10
N ILE A 94 -66.75 75.70 22.38
CA ILE A 94 -65.88 74.66 22.96
C ILE A 94 -66.60 73.30 22.94
N ILE A 95 -67.91 73.27 23.22
CA ILE A 95 -68.70 72.03 23.17
C ILE A 95 -68.75 71.47 21.75
N ASP A 96 -68.95 72.31 20.74
CA ASP A 96 -68.97 71.86 19.35
C ASP A 96 -67.59 71.42 18.86
N ASP A 97 -66.51 72.11 19.23
CA ASP A 97 -65.14 71.68 18.94
C ASP A 97 -64.81 70.32 19.58
N LEU A 98 -65.24 70.09 20.83
CA LEU A 98 -65.09 68.79 21.51
C LEU A 98 -65.91 67.70 20.83
N LYS A 99 -67.12 68.00 20.34
CA LYS A 99 -67.92 67.02 19.58
C LYS A 99 -67.23 66.64 18.27
N VAL A 100 -66.62 67.60 17.57
CA VAL A 100 -65.86 67.34 16.35
C VAL A 100 -64.66 66.45 16.66
N ALA A 101 -63.87 66.78 17.69
CA ALA A 101 -62.72 65.97 18.11
C ALA A 101 -63.13 64.54 18.52
N ILE A 102 -64.22 64.39 19.30
CA ILE A 102 -64.76 63.07 19.67
C ILE A 102 -65.21 62.28 18.43
N ASN A 103 -65.79 62.96 17.43
CA ASN A 103 -66.23 62.31 16.20
C ASN A 103 -65.04 61.89 15.32
N GLU A 104 -63.97 62.67 15.30
CA GLU A 104 -62.71 62.30 14.64
C GLU A 104 -62.04 61.11 15.34
N GLU A 105 -61.94 61.13 16.67
CA GLU A 105 -61.43 59.98 17.43
C GLU A 105 -62.28 58.72 17.23
N LYS A 106 -63.60 58.84 17.17
CA LYS A 106 -64.49 57.71 16.87
C LYS A 106 -64.24 57.12 15.47
N LYS A 107 -64.00 57.96 14.46
CA LYS A 107 -63.63 57.46 13.13
C LYS A 107 -62.30 56.71 13.15
N VAL A 108 -61.30 57.24 13.85
CA VAL A 108 -60.02 56.56 14.03
C VAL A 108 -60.19 55.23 14.78
N GLN A 109 -61.07 55.19 15.77
CA GLN A 109 -61.40 53.95 16.49
C GLN A 109 -62.05 52.91 15.57
N GLU A 110 -63.02 53.31 14.74
CA GLU A 110 -63.63 52.42 13.74
C GLU A 110 -62.59 51.91 12.72
N GLU A 111 -61.67 52.76 12.28
CA GLU A 111 -60.55 52.36 11.42
C GLU A 111 -59.62 51.36 12.12
N ILE A 112 -59.27 51.56 13.39
CA ILE A 112 -58.46 50.60 14.14
C ILE A 112 -59.22 49.27 14.31
N ASP A 113 -60.50 49.31 14.63
CA ASP A 113 -61.32 48.11 14.81
C ASP A 113 -61.45 47.29 13.51
N THR A 114 -61.57 47.96 12.36
CA THR A 114 -61.53 47.28 11.05
C THR A 114 -60.16 46.64 10.77
N HIS A 115 -59.06 47.32 11.08
CA HIS A 115 -57.71 46.75 10.96
C HIS A 115 -57.53 45.55 11.89
N VAL A 116 -58.02 45.62 13.12
CA VAL A 116 -57.98 44.51 14.09
C VAL A 116 -58.74 43.30 13.55
N ALA A 117 -59.95 43.52 13.00
CA ALA A 117 -60.73 42.44 12.39
C ALA A 117 -60.00 41.80 11.18
N ASP A 118 -59.39 42.62 10.32
CA ASP A 118 -58.61 42.14 9.18
C ASP A 118 -57.38 41.34 9.61
N PHE A 119 -56.65 41.80 10.64
CA PHE A 119 -55.52 41.07 11.19
C PHE A 119 -55.94 39.77 11.87
N GLN A 120 -57.05 39.76 12.60
CA GLN A 120 -57.61 38.53 13.17
C GLN A 120 -57.97 37.52 12.09
N LYS A 121 -58.61 37.97 10.99
CA LYS A 121 -58.92 37.11 9.85
C LYS A 121 -57.66 36.54 9.20
N LYS A 122 -56.64 37.38 8.95
CA LYS A 122 -55.34 36.94 8.42
C LYS A 122 -54.63 35.94 9.35
N ILE A 123 -54.71 36.12 10.67
CA ILE A 123 -54.17 35.19 11.65
C ILE A 123 -54.87 33.82 11.56
N ILE A 124 -56.20 33.81 11.46
CA ILE A 124 -56.99 32.57 11.33
C ILE A 124 -56.66 31.87 10.00
N GLU A 125 -56.60 32.59 8.90
CA GLU A 125 -56.23 32.05 7.58
C GLU A 125 -54.83 31.42 7.61
N LYS A 126 -53.84 32.10 8.20
CA LYS A 126 -52.49 31.54 8.36
C LYS A 126 -52.48 30.33 9.29
N ARG A 127 -53.24 30.35 10.38
CA ARG A 127 -53.34 29.21 11.32
C ARG A 127 -53.99 27.98 10.66
N HIS A 128 -54.98 28.18 9.80
CA HIS A 128 -55.55 27.12 8.98
C HIS A 128 -54.57 26.61 7.91
N ALA A 129 -53.85 27.50 7.22
CA ALA A 129 -52.85 27.12 6.23
C ALA A 129 -51.67 26.34 6.84
N LEU A 130 -51.32 26.64 8.10
CA LEU A 130 -50.29 25.93 8.87
C LEU A 130 -50.77 24.56 9.40
N GLY A 131 -52.03 24.18 9.17
CA GLY A 131 -52.55 22.84 9.51
C GLY A 131 -52.72 22.59 11.02
N GLY A 132 -52.66 23.63 11.85
CA GLY A 132 -52.66 23.51 13.31
C GLY A 132 -51.25 23.43 13.92
N TYR A 133 -51.17 23.61 15.25
CA TYR A 133 -49.89 23.75 15.96
C TYR A 133 -48.99 22.51 15.88
N ASN A 134 -49.58 21.31 15.74
CA ASN A 134 -48.86 20.04 15.71
C ASN A 134 -48.57 19.52 14.28
N ALA A 135 -49.10 20.15 13.23
CA ALA A 135 -48.94 19.64 11.87
C ALA A 135 -47.48 19.64 11.38
N GLY A 136 -46.68 20.61 11.82
CA GLY A 136 -45.24 20.64 11.52
C GLY A 136 -44.50 19.43 12.13
N ALA A 137 -44.69 19.19 13.43
CA ALA A 137 -44.06 18.09 14.15
C ALA A 137 -44.56 16.71 13.69
N GLU A 138 -45.84 16.58 13.35
CA GLU A 138 -46.40 15.33 12.81
C GLU A 138 -45.87 15.03 11.41
N ASN A 139 -45.78 16.03 10.53
CA ASN A 139 -45.18 15.88 9.20
C ASN A 139 -43.69 15.53 9.29
N GLU A 140 -42.95 16.17 10.20
CA GLU A 140 -41.53 15.84 10.42
C GLU A 140 -41.37 14.40 10.96
N SER A 141 -42.22 13.98 11.90
CA SER A 141 -42.22 12.60 12.40
C SER A 141 -42.59 11.59 11.31
N ALA A 142 -43.57 11.90 10.46
CA ALA A 142 -43.96 11.08 9.33
C ALA A 142 -42.83 10.96 8.29
N LEU A 143 -42.16 12.08 8.00
CA LEU A 143 -41.00 12.11 7.09
C LEU A 143 -39.83 11.29 7.66
N GLN A 144 -39.51 11.43 8.95
CA GLN A 144 -38.48 10.63 9.61
C GLN A 144 -38.81 9.12 9.57
N LYS A 145 -40.06 8.74 9.80
CA LYS A 145 -40.50 7.35 9.66
C LYS A 145 -40.32 6.85 8.23
N GLN A 146 -40.65 7.68 7.23
CA GLN A 146 -40.48 7.33 5.82
C GLN A 146 -39.00 7.19 5.45
N ILE A 147 -38.13 8.09 5.90
CA ILE A 147 -36.67 8.00 5.74
C ILE A 147 -36.19 6.67 6.32
N LYS A 148 -36.56 6.34 7.55
CA LYS A 148 -36.17 5.08 8.21
C LYS A 148 -36.66 3.85 7.46
N ILE A 149 -37.85 3.88 6.86
CA ILE A 149 -38.36 2.77 6.04
C ILE A 149 -37.54 2.63 4.75
N LEU A 150 -37.18 3.74 4.10
CA LEU A 150 -36.37 3.74 2.90
C LEU A 150 -34.94 3.27 3.16
N GLU A 151 -34.33 3.70 4.27
CA GLU A 151 -33.02 3.22 4.74
C GLU A 151 -33.04 1.71 4.97
N ASN A 152 -34.02 1.21 5.74
CA ASN A 152 -34.16 -0.24 5.96
C ASN A 152 -34.39 -1.01 4.66
N ARG A 153 -35.09 -0.42 3.69
CA ARG A 153 -35.29 -1.03 2.37
C ARG A 153 -33.98 -1.06 1.59
N LEU A 154 -33.21 0.02 1.62
CA LEU A 154 -31.90 0.14 1.00
C LEU A 154 -30.93 -0.89 1.59
N ASP A 155 -30.88 -1.01 2.91
CA ASP A 155 -30.03 -1.99 3.61
C ASP A 155 -30.39 -3.42 3.23
N LYS A 156 -31.68 -3.76 3.20
CA LYS A 156 -32.15 -5.08 2.75
C LYS A 156 -31.79 -5.33 1.29
N THR A 157 -31.86 -4.33 0.41
CA THR A 157 -31.41 -4.51 -0.98
C THR A 157 -29.90 -4.65 -1.11
N ASN A 158 -29.12 -3.92 -0.30
CA ASN A 158 -27.68 -4.03 -0.26
C ASN A 158 -27.22 -5.39 0.27
N GLN A 159 -27.89 -5.93 1.29
CA GLN A 159 -27.64 -7.29 1.78
C GLN A 159 -27.88 -8.32 0.67
N LYS A 160 -29.04 -8.27 0.00
CA LYS A 160 -29.35 -9.16 -1.13
C LYS A 160 -28.36 -9.01 -2.29
N PHE A 161 -27.91 -7.79 -2.57
CA PHE A 161 -26.91 -7.53 -3.59
C PHE A 161 -25.55 -8.15 -3.23
N ASN A 162 -25.11 -7.99 -1.99
CA ASN A 162 -23.88 -8.60 -1.49
C ASN A 162 -23.96 -10.13 -1.48
N GLU A 163 -25.09 -10.70 -1.08
CA GLU A 163 -25.36 -12.14 -1.18
C GLU A 163 -25.28 -12.63 -2.63
N ALA A 164 -25.91 -11.91 -3.57
CA ALA A 164 -25.84 -12.22 -4.99
C ALA A 164 -24.40 -12.14 -5.54
N ILE A 165 -23.60 -11.17 -5.09
CA ILE A 165 -22.17 -11.08 -5.44
C ILE A 165 -21.41 -12.29 -4.88
N ALA A 166 -21.65 -12.69 -3.63
CA ALA A 166 -20.98 -13.83 -3.03
C ALA A 166 -21.30 -15.13 -3.79
N ILE A 167 -22.58 -15.34 -4.15
CA ILE A 167 -23.02 -16.47 -4.98
C ILE A 167 -22.37 -16.39 -6.36
N ASN A 168 -22.34 -15.22 -7.00
CA ASN A 168 -21.72 -15.05 -8.31
C ASN A 168 -20.21 -15.36 -8.26
N LYS A 169 -19.52 -14.95 -7.19
CA LYS A 169 -18.11 -15.28 -6.97
C LYS A 169 -17.90 -16.79 -6.82
N GLN A 170 -18.75 -17.47 -6.07
CA GLN A 170 -18.69 -18.93 -5.93
C GLN A 170 -18.97 -19.63 -7.25
N LEU A 171 -19.98 -19.21 -8.02
CA LEU A 171 -20.28 -19.76 -9.34
C LEU A 171 -19.12 -19.55 -10.32
N ARG A 172 -18.46 -18.38 -10.32
CA ARG A 172 -17.26 -18.14 -11.13
C ARG A 172 -16.14 -19.11 -10.77
N GLN A 173 -15.88 -19.32 -9.48
CA GLN A 173 -14.88 -20.29 -9.03
C GLN A 173 -15.21 -21.72 -9.45
N GLN A 174 -16.49 -22.12 -9.38
CA GLN A 174 -16.94 -23.42 -9.87
C GLN A 174 -16.74 -23.55 -11.39
N ILE A 175 -17.09 -22.53 -12.17
CA ILE A 175 -16.85 -22.49 -13.62
C ILE A 175 -15.36 -22.64 -13.92
N ASP A 176 -14.49 -21.94 -13.20
CA ASP A 176 -13.04 -22.04 -13.39
C ASP A 176 -12.48 -23.41 -12.98
N SER A 177 -13.03 -24.04 -11.93
CA SER A 177 -12.69 -25.43 -11.59
C SER A 177 -13.06 -26.40 -12.71
N LEU A 178 -14.31 -26.33 -13.17
CA LEU A 178 -14.82 -27.19 -14.25
C LEU A 178 -14.06 -26.97 -15.56
N ARG A 179 -13.63 -25.74 -15.85
CA ARG A 179 -12.78 -25.44 -17.01
C ARG A 179 -11.40 -26.09 -16.89
N ARG A 180 -10.77 -26.03 -15.71
CA ARG A 180 -9.49 -26.70 -15.47
C ARG A 180 -9.62 -28.21 -15.60
N GLU A 181 -10.66 -28.80 -15.00
CA GLU A 181 -10.95 -30.22 -15.14
C GLU A 181 -11.17 -30.61 -16.60
N ARG A 182 -11.95 -29.84 -17.36
CA ARG A 182 -12.15 -30.09 -18.80
C ARG A 182 -10.84 -30.08 -19.58
N VAL A 183 -9.94 -29.14 -19.31
CA VAL A 183 -8.61 -29.12 -19.98
C VAL A 183 -7.81 -30.38 -19.64
N ILE A 184 -7.86 -30.84 -18.39
CA ILE A 184 -7.21 -32.09 -17.98
C ILE A 184 -7.82 -33.28 -18.71
N PHE A 185 -9.15 -33.37 -18.78
CA PHE A 185 -9.86 -34.42 -19.51
C PHE A 185 -9.53 -34.39 -21.01
N ASP A 186 -9.57 -33.24 -21.66
CA ASP A 186 -9.24 -33.10 -23.09
C ASP A 186 -7.80 -33.56 -23.37
N ASN A 187 -6.86 -33.26 -22.46
CA ASN A 187 -5.48 -33.75 -22.56
C ASN A 187 -5.38 -35.27 -22.36
N LEU A 188 -6.14 -35.83 -21.42
CA LEU A 188 -6.21 -37.28 -21.20
C LEU A 188 -6.82 -37.98 -22.42
N TYR A 189 -7.91 -37.46 -22.97
CA TYR A 189 -8.54 -37.99 -24.18
C TYR A 189 -7.57 -38.00 -25.37
N LYS A 190 -6.82 -36.91 -25.60
CA LYS A 190 -5.79 -36.86 -26.65
C LYS A 190 -4.68 -37.90 -26.44
N LYS A 191 -4.27 -38.14 -25.20
CA LYS A 191 -3.28 -39.18 -24.89
C LYS A 191 -3.84 -40.57 -25.18
N LEU A 192 -5.03 -40.87 -24.70
CA LEU A 192 -5.71 -42.15 -24.95
C LEU A 192 -5.95 -42.38 -26.45
N GLU A 193 -6.32 -41.35 -27.19
CA GLU A 193 -6.49 -41.42 -28.64
C GLU A 193 -5.17 -41.72 -29.35
N LYS A 194 -4.06 -41.09 -28.91
CA LYS A 194 -2.72 -41.37 -29.43
C LYS A 194 -2.29 -42.80 -29.13
N GLU A 195 -2.45 -43.27 -27.90
CA GLU A 195 -2.15 -44.65 -27.49
C GLU A 195 -2.98 -45.66 -28.29
N LEU A 196 -4.26 -45.37 -28.52
CA LEU A 196 -5.12 -46.22 -29.35
C LEU A 196 -4.65 -46.26 -30.80
N HIS A 197 -4.20 -45.13 -31.35
CA HIS A 197 -3.64 -45.08 -32.70
C HIS A 197 -2.32 -45.86 -32.80
N GLU A 198 -1.44 -45.73 -31.81
CA GLU A 198 -0.20 -46.51 -31.71
C GLU A 198 -0.50 -48.03 -31.65
N LYS A 199 -1.47 -48.45 -30.83
CA LYS A 199 -1.87 -49.86 -30.74
C LYS A 199 -2.50 -50.39 -32.02
N ARG A 200 -3.28 -49.58 -32.74
CA ARG A 200 -3.78 -49.95 -34.08
C ARG A 200 -2.65 -50.13 -35.08
N LYS A 201 -1.62 -49.28 -35.02
CA LYS A 201 -0.43 -49.40 -35.87
C LYS A 201 0.34 -50.67 -35.54
N GLU A 202 0.65 -50.93 -34.26
CA GLU A 202 1.29 -52.17 -33.83
C GLU A 202 0.49 -53.41 -34.29
N MET A 203 -0.84 -53.37 -34.19
CA MET A 203 -1.69 -54.45 -34.66
C MET A 203 -1.59 -54.66 -36.18
N ALA A 204 -1.54 -53.57 -36.96
CA ALA A 204 -1.34 -53.65 -38.40
C ALA A 204 0.05 -54.23 -38.75
N ASP A 205 1.09 -53.80 -38.05
CA ASP A 205 2.47 -54.29 -38.24
C ASP A 205 2.57 -55.80 -37.89
N ILE A 206 1.89 -56.27 -36.84
CA ILE A 206 1.80 -57.70 -36.50
C ILE A 206 1.06 -58.49 -37.58
N ILE A 207 -0.02 -57.94 -38.15
CA ILE A 207 -0.74 -58.60 -39.25
C ILE A 207 0.13 -58.68 -40.50
N GLU A 208 0.88 -57.63 -40.84
CA GLU A 208 1.80 -57.63 -41.97
C GLU A 208 2.90 -58.68 -41.80
N THR A 209 3.58 -58.67 -40.65
CA THR A 209 4.62 -59.67 -40.34
C THR A 209 4.07 -61.10 -40.33
N ALA A 210 2.85 -61.31 -39.82
CA ALA A 210 2.18 -62.61 -39.88
C ALA A 210 1.89 -63.03 -41.33
N ASN A 211 1.40 -62.11 -42.18
CA ASN A 211 1.16 -62.39 -43.59
C ASN A 211 2.46 -62.76 -44.32
N THR A 212 3.55 -62.04 -44.08
CA THR A 212 4.87 -62.38 -44.64
C THR A 212 5.31 -63.78 -44.21
N ALA A 213 5.17 -64.12 -42.93
CA ALA A 213 5.50 -65.45 -42.42
C ALA A 213 4.61 -66.56 -43.04
N TYR A 214 3.32 -66.28 -43.27
CA TYR A 214 2.43 -67.20 -43.99
C TYR A 214 2.86 -67.41 -45.44
N GLU A 215 3.21 -66.35 -46.16
CA GLU A 215 3.72 -66.46 -47.53
C GLU A 215 5.02 -67.27 -47.60
N GLU A 216 5.96 -67.05 -46.69
CA GLU A 216 7.21 -67.82 -46.63
C GLU A 216 6.96 -69.30 -46.33
N ARG A 217 6.08 -69.59 -45.36
CA ARG A 217 5.66 -70.95 -45.04
C ARG A 217 5.01 -71.64 -46.23
N ASP A 218 4.11 -70.95 -46.93
CA ASP A 218 3.40 -71.50 -48.08
C ASP A 218 4.36 -71.75 -49.25
N LYS A 219 5.29 -70.83 -49.52
CA LYS A 219 6.40 -71.05 -50.49
C LYS A 219 7.26 -72.26 -50.12
N ALA A 220 7.61 -72.43 -48.85
CA ALA A 220 8.37 -73.59 -48.38
C ALA A 220 7.58 -74.90 -48.53
N ASN A 221 6.29 -74.88 -48.23
CA ASN A 221 5.41 -76.04 -48.41
C ASN A 221 5.27 -76.44 -49.88
N ASP A 222 5.11 -75.47 -50.79
CA ASP A 222 5.07 -75.72 -52.23
C ASP A 222 6.39 -76.35 -52.72
N LEU A 223 7.52 -75.85 -52.24
CA LEU A 223 8.84 -76.40 -52.57
C LEU A 223 9.02 -77.82 -52.04
N ILE A 224 8.59 -78.10 -50.81
CA ILE A 224 8.56 -79.46 -50.24
C ILE A 224 7.67 -80.39 -51.07
N GLN A 225 6.50 -79.93 -51.50
CA GLN A 225 5.58 -80.72 -52.31
C GLN A 225 6.18 -81.04 -53.69
N SER A 226 6.82 -80.04 -54.32
CA SER A 226 7.54 -80.21 -55.58
C SER A 226 8.68 -81.23 -55.44
N LEU A 227 9.53 -81.10 -54.42
CA LEU A 227 10.62 -82.04 -54.14
C LEU A 227 10.11 -83.46 -53.86
N LYS A 228 9.02 -83.61 -53.11
CA LYS A 228 8.38 -84.91 -52.90
C LYS A 228 7.88 -85.53 -54.21
N GLN A 229 7.33 -84.72 -55.11
CA GLN A 229 6.89 -85.21 -56.41
C GLN A 229 8.07 -85.62 -57.29
N GLN A 230 9.16 -84.83 -57.28
CA GLN A 230 10.40 -85.16 -57.99
C GLN A 230 11.01 -86.47 -57.46
N ALA A 231 11.17 -86.61 -56.14
CA ALA A 231 11.70 -87.82 -55.52
C ALA A 231 10.85 -89.07 -55.84
N LYS A 232 9.52 -88.93 -55.90
CA LYS A 232 8.63 -90.01 -56.34
C LYS A 232 8.85 -90.39 -57.81
N ARG A 233 9.04 -89.42 -58.70
CA ARG A 233 9.34 -89.68 -60.11
C ARG A 233 10.69 -90.38 -60.26
N GLU A 234 11.73 -89.84 -59.64
CA GLU A 234 13.07 -90.43 -59.65
C GLU A 234 13.04 -91.85 -59.07
N SER A 235 12.35 -92.08 -57.95
CA SER A 235 12.20 -93.43 -57.39
C SER A 235 11.48 -94.39 -58.34
N ALA A 236 10.46 -93.93 -59.07
CA ALA A 236 9.76 -94.76 -60.05
C ALA A 236 10.63 -95.08 -61.27
N ASP A 237 11.43 -94.11 -61.73
CA ASP A 237 12.41 -94.28 -62.80
C ASP A 237 13.51 -95.27 -62.37
N PHE A 238 14.05 -95.13 -61.16
CA PHE A 238 15.01 -96.09 -60.60
C PHE A 238 14.44 -97.51 -60.46
N GLU A 239 13.18 -97.65 -60.04
CA GLU A 239 12.53 -98.96 -59.94
C GLU A 239 12.32 -99.61 -61.32
N LYS A 240 12.01 -98.79 -62.33
CA LYS A 240 11.93 -99.23 -63.72
C LYS A 240 13.29 -99.70 -64.22
N ASP A 241 14.35 -98.92 -64.02
CA ASP A 241 15.71 -99.27 -64.40
C ASP A 241 16.19 -100.54 -63.69
N LEU A 242 15.86 -100.70 -62.40
CA LEU A 242 16.16 -101.92 -61.64
C LEU A 242 15.43 -103.14 -62.19
N ARG A 243 14.16 -102.99 -62.59
CA ARG A 243 13.39 -104.05 -63.26
C ARG A 243 13.99 -104.41 -64.61
N GLU A 244 14.37 -103.44 -65.42
CA GLU A 244 15.03 -103.66 -66.70
C GLU A 244 16.38 -104.38 -66.52
N LEU A 245 17.20 -103.93 -65.57
CA LEU A 245 18.48 -104.57 -65.24
C LEU A 245 18.29 -106.00 -64.71
N SER A 246 17.28 -106.22 -63.86
CA SER A 246 16.91 -107.55 -63.36
C SER A 246 16.48 -108.48 -64.49
N GLN A 247 15.70 -107.99 -65.46
CA GLN A 247 15.32 -108.76 -66.65
C GLN A 247 16.53 -109.08 -67.53
N ILE A 248 17.46 -108.14 -67.72
CA ILE A 248 18.70 -108.38 -68.46
C ILE A 248 19.54 -109.43 -67.72
N MET A 249 19.68 -109.34 -66.39
CA MET A 249 20.38 -110.34 -65.59
C MET A 249 19.71 -111.72 -65.67
N GLU A 250 18.38 -111.80 -65.64
CA GLU A 250 17.66 -113.06 -65.78
C GLU A 250 17.83 -113.65 -67.19
N LYS A 251 17.77 -112.83 -68.24
CA LYS A 251 18.10 -113.24 -69.61
C LYS A 251 19.53 -113.76 -69.69
N ASN A 252 20.51 -113.01 -69.19
CA ASN A 252 21.91 -113.40 -69.15
C ASN A 252 22.12 -114.68 -68.34
N LYS A 253 21.45 -114.85 -67.20
CA LYS A 253 21.48 -116.07 -66.40
C LYS A 253 20.89 -117.25 -67.17
N LYS A 254 19.74 -117.09 -67.82
CA LYS A 254 19.15 -118.12 -68.69
C LYS A 254 20.08 -118.47 -69.83
N THR A 255 20.73 -117.50 -70.48
CA THR A 255 21.72 -117.75 -71.53
C THR A 255 22.94 -118.49 -70.99
N LEU A 256 23.43 -118.13 -69.80
CA LEU A 256 24.55 -118.81 -69.13
C LEU A 256 24.17 -120.23 -68.70
N ASP A 257 22.98 -120.45 -68.18
CA ASP A 257 22.45 -121.76 -67.81
C ASP A 257 22.20 -122.62 -69.05
N TYR A 258 21.73 -122.03 -70.15
CA TYR A 258 21.67 -122.68 -71.47
C TYR A 258 23.07 -123.04 -71.98
N MET A 259 24.06 -122.13 -71.88
CA MET A 259 25.45 -122.38 -72.23
C MET A 259 26.03 -123.54 -71.41
N LYS A 260 25.84 -123.53 -70.08
CA LYS A 260 26.26 -124.61 -69.19
C LYS A 260 25.53 -125.93 -69.47
N LEU A 261 24.25 -125.90 -69.86
CA LEU A 261 23.51 -127.10 -70.24
C LEU A 261 23.93 -127.62 -71.62
N THR A 262 24.35 -126.74 -72.53
CA THR A 262 24.98 -127.13 -73.80
C THR A 262 26.42 -127.62 -73.61
N GLU A 263 27.19 -127.06 -72.69
CA GLU A 263 28.54 -127.55 -72.30
C GLU A 263 28.43 -128.91 -71.59
N LYS A 264 27.45 -129.09 -70.70
CA LYS A 264 27.20 -130.36 -70.00
C LYS A 264 26.66 -131.47 -70.93
N ASN A 265 26.19 -131.13 -72.13
CA ASN A 265 25.84 -132.08 -73.20
C ASN A 265 26.93 -132.20 -74.28
N ARG A 266 28.12 -131.61 -74.07
CA ARG A 266 29.26 -131.61 -75.01
C ARG A 266 30.61 -131.83 -74.31
N GLU A 267 30.64 -132.66 -73.28
CA GLU A 267 31.90 -133.14 -72.69
C GLU A 267 31.99 -134.68 -72.76
N ILE A 268 32.22 -135.17 -73.99
CA ILE A 268 33.09 -136.33 -74.24
C ILE A 268 34.10 -135.86 -75.28
N ASP A 269 35.39 -136.05 -74.96
CA ASP A 269 36.55 -136.04 -75.85
C ASP A 269 36.97 -134.70 -76.50
N GLN A 270 37.97 -134.04 -75.92
CA GLN A 270 39.38 -134.24 -76.34
C GLN A 270 40.37 -133.32 -75.60
N GLN A 271 41.43 -133.95 -75.10
CA GLN A 271 42.71 -133.35 -74.72
C GLN A 271 43.59 -133.15 -75.97
N GLU A 272 44.38 -132.06 -76.02
CA GLU A 272 45.83 -132.01 -76.34
C GLU A 272 46.23 -130.51 -76.53
N VAL A 273 46.99 -129.84 -75.64
CA VAL A 273 48.47 -129.72 -75.44
C VAL A 273 49.28 -129.61 -76.75
N VAL A 274 50.28 -128.74 -77.00
CA VAL A 274 51.21 -127.84 -76.26
C VAL A 274 51.77 -126.85 -77.32
N ASP A 275 52.25 -125.64 -76.99
CA ASP A 275 53.68 -125.28 -77.26
C ASP A 275 54.14 -123.99 -76.51
N PRO A 276 55.34 -123.94 -75.89
CA PRO A 276 55.83 -122.84 -75.04
C PRO A 276 57.05 -122.07 -75.60
N ASP A 277 57.52 -121.07 -74.83
CA ASP A 277 58.84 -120.37 -74.89
C ASP A 277 59.04 -119.35 -76.07
N LYS A 278 59.67 -118.16 -75.99
CA LYS A 278 60.71 -117.60 -75.07
C LYS A 278 61.09 -116.11 -75.42
N PHE A 279 61.73 -115.42 -74.46
CA PHE A 279 62.69 -114.27 -74.55
C PHE A 279 62.19 -112.86 -74.97
N THR A 280 62.50 -111.75 -74.26
CA THR A 280 63.83 -111.20 -73.91
C THR A 280 63.76 -110.16 -72.76
N LYS A 281 64.85 -110.05 -71.98
CA LYS A 281 65.16 -108.92 -71.08
C LYS A 281 65.69 -107.71 -71.91
N PRO A 282 65.68 -106.48 -71.36
CA PRO A 282 66.97 -105.95 -70.89
C PRO A 282 66.92 -105.19 -69.56
N LYS A 283 68.11 -105.05 -68.95
CA LYS A 283 68.43 -104.20 -67.79
C LYS A 283 68.35 -102.71 -68.17
N THR A 284 67.95 -101.82 -67.25
CA THR A 284 68.83 -100.81 -66.60
C THR A 284 68.05 -99.84 -65.67
N ASN A 285 68.53 -99.75 -64.42
CA ASN A 285 68.71 -98.60 -63.51
C ASN A 285 67.57 -97.64 -63.07
N LYS A 286 67.52 -97.52 -61.72
CA LYS A 286 67.17 -96.35 -60.86
C LYS A 286 65.71 -95.88 -60.98
N LEU A 287 64.91 -95.76 -59.91
CA LEU A 287 65.20 -95.07 -58.66
C LEU A 287 64.18 -95.49 -57.59
N THR A 288 64.70 -95.73 -56.39
CA THR A 288 64.01 -95.93 -55.12
C THR A 288 63.08 -94.76 -54.77
N ARG A 289 61.76 -94.98 -54.68
CA ARG A 289 60.88 -94.04 -53.94
C ARG A 289 59.52 -94.54 -53.43
N ASP A 290 59.27 -95.85 -53.32
CA ASP A 290 57.96 -96.36 -52.84
C ASP A 290 58.01 -97.22 -51.57
N LYS A 291 59.15 -97.30 -50.88
CA LYS A 291 59.23 -98.02 -49.59
C LYS A 291 58.73 -97.21 -48.40
N THR A 292 58.71 -95.87 -48.47
CA THR A 292 58.35 -95.01 -47.34
C THR A 292 56.84 -94.87 -47.14
N VAL A 293 56.04 -94.85 -48.22
CA VAL A 293 54.56 -94.70 -48.11
C VAL A 293 53.90 -95.97 -47.56
N ASN A 294 54.41 -97.14 -47.94
CA ASN A 294 53.92 -98.41 -47.41
C ASN A 294 54.34 -98.63 -45.94
N GLN A 295 55.52 -98.15 -45.52
CA GLN A 295 55.93 -98.20 -44.11
C GLN A 295 55.07 -97.32 -43.22
N THR A 296 54.73 -96.09 -43.64
CA THR A 296 53.87 -95.20 -42.83
C THR A 296 52.45 -95.71 -42.69
N ILE A 297 51.90 -96.34 -43.73
CA ILE A 297 50.55 -96.94 -43.68
C ILE A 297 50.56 -98.18 -42.77
N VAL A 298 51.59 -99.02 -42.86
CA VAL A 298 51.73 -100.19 -41.98
C VAL A 298 51.94 -99.77 -40.52
N GLU A 299 52.73 -98.73 -40.25
CA GLU A 299 52.90 -98.17 -38.90
C GLU A 299 51.60 -97.56 -38.35
N GLN A 300 50.78 -96.91 -39.19
CA GLN A 300 49.45 -96.44 -38.80
C GLN A 300 48.48 -97.59 -38.53
N ILE A 301 48.48 -98.64 -39.35
CA ILE A 301 47.67 -99.83 -39.10
C ILE A 301 48.08 -100.51 -37.80
N MET A 302 49.38 -100.63 -37.51
CA MET A 302 49.87 -101.20 -36.25
C MET A 302 49.51 -100.33 -35.04
N LYS A 303 49.56 -98.99 -35.15
CA LYS A 303 49.07 -98.09 -34.09
C LYS A 303 47.58 -98.22 -33.88
N TYR A 304 46.79 -98.28 -34.96
CA TYR A 304 45.35 -98.47 -34.84
C TYR A 304 45.02 -99.83 -34.25
N GLU A 305 45.72 -100.92 -34.61
CA GLU A 305 45.57 -102.23 -33.98
C GLU A 305 45.96 -102.21 -32.49
N GLU A 306 47.02 -101.51 -32.12
CA GLU A 306 47.46 -101.39 -30.72
C GLU A 306 46.46 -100.60 -29.86
N ASP A 307 45.95 -99.48 -30.39
CA ASP A 307 44.94 -98.68 -29.72
C ASP A 307 43.58 -99.40 -29.70
N PHE A 308 43.26 -100.19 -30.73
CA PHE A 308 42.09 -101.06 -30.74
C PHE A 308 42.18 -102.18 -29.70
N ALA A 309 43.37 -102.78 -29.54
CA ALA A 309 43.61 -103.80 -28.52
C ALA A 309 43.46 -103.23 -27.10
N LYS A 310 43.90 -101.98 -26.87
CA LYS A 310 43.67 -101.27 -25.60
C LYS A 310 42.19 -101.02 -25.35
N ILE A 311 41.43 -100.62 -26.37
CA ILE A 311 39.98 -100.40 -26.27
C ILE A 311 39.24 -101.73 -26.04
N GLN A 312 39.63 -102.80 -26.72
CA GLN A 312 39.06 -104.15 -26.55
C GLN A 312 39.32 -104.71 -25.15
N ALA A 313 40.51 -104.48 -24.59
CA ALA A 313 40.87 -104.87 -23.23
C ALA A 313 40.08 -104.09 -22.16
N ALA A 314 39.79 -102.81 -22.42
CA ALA A 314 39.03 -101.96 -21.49
C ALA A 314 37.50 -102.18 -21.54
N THR A 315 36.95 -102.58 -22.69
CA THR A 315 35.49 -102.63 -22.91
C THR A 315 34.88 -104.05 -22.86
N GLN A 316 35.68 -105.13 -22.95
CA GLN A 316 35.22 -106.54 -22.88
C GLN A 316 34.18 -106.95 -23.95
N ILE A 317 33.95 -106.14 -24.99
CA ILE A 317 33.00 -106.44 -26.08
C ILE A 317 33.72 -107.26 -27.15
N LYS A 318 33.20 -108.46 -27.46
CA LYS A 318 33.83 -109.43 -28.38
C LYS A 318 33.41 -109.27 -29.85
N VAL A 319 32.40 -108.45 -30.16
CA VAL A 319 31.85 -108.26 -31.51
C VAL A 319 32.23 -106.87 -32.03
N PHE A 320 33.06 -106.85 -33.07
CA PHE A 320 33.63 -105.64 -33.69
C PHE A 320 32.57 -104.62 -34.14
N ASP A 321 31.50 -105.09 -34.77
CA ASP A 321 30.44 -104.24 -35.32
C ASP A 321 29.62 -103.51 -34.24
N GLU A 322 29.55 -104.09 -33.04
CA GLU A 322 28.81 -103.49 -31.92
C GLU A 322 29.60 -102.36 -31.25
N LEU A 323 30.93 -102.52 -31.16
CA LEU A 323 31.83 -101.48 -30.68
C LEU A 323 31.81 -100.25 -31.61
N ILE A 324 31.84 -100.46 -32.93
CA ILE A 324 31.76 -99.37 -33.91
C ILE A 324 30.42 -98.63 -33.79
N LYS A 325 29.30 -99.34 -33.63
CA LYS A 325 28.00 -98.69 -33.41
C LYS A 325 27.97 -97.83 -32.16
N ILE A 326 28.52 -98.32 -31.05
CA ILE A 326 28.60 -97.56 -29.79
C ILE A 326 29.53 -96.35 -29.95
N PHE A 327 30.64 -96.51 -30.69
CA PHE A 327 31.57 -95.42 -30.95
C PHE A 327 30.95 -94.34 -31.83
N ILE A 328 30.27 -94.70 -32.92
CA ILE A 328 29.54 -93.75 -33.78
C ILE A 328 28.44 -93.04 -32.97
N GLN A 329 27.68 -93.76 -32.14
CA GLN A 329 26.68 -93.14 -31.28
C GLN A 329 27.29 -92.18 -30.25
N ASN A 330 28.45 -92.52 -29.69
CA ASN A 330 29.15 -91.64 -28.77
C ASN A 330 29.78 -90.45 -29.49
N GLU A 331 30.30 -90.62 -30.69
CA GLU A 331 30.81 -89.54 -31.54
C GLU A 331 29.68 -88.59 -31.94
N GLU A 332 28.51 -89.12 -32.32
CA GLU A 332 27.33 -88.33 -32.64
C GLU A 332 26.80 -87.56 -31.43
N LYS A 333 26.76 -88.19 -30.24
CA LYS A 333 26.45 -87.49 -28.98
C LYS A 333 27.48 -86.41 -28.66
N ASN A 334 28.76 -86.70 -28.88
CA ASN A 334 29.83 -85.73 -28.62
C ASN A 334 29.72 -84.55 -29.59
N PHE A 335 29.38 -84.80 -30.86
CA PHE A 335 29.15 -83.78 -31.87
C PHE A 335 27.94 -82.90 -31.52
N GLN A 336 26.85 -83.51 -31.05
CA GLN A 336 25.68 -82.78 -30.54
C GLN A 336 26.05 -81.90 -29.34
N MET A 337 26.85 -82.43 -28.41
CA MET A 337 27.29 -81.70 -27.23
C MET A 337 28.24 -80.55 -27.59
N PHE A 338 29.15 -80.74 -28.54
CA PHE A 338 30.00 -79.69 -29.08
C PHE A 338 29.19 -78.59 -29.77
N LYS A 339 28.16 -78.97 -30.55
CA LYS A 339 27.26 -78.01 -31.17
C LYS A 339 26.53 -77.17 -30.12
N TYR A 340 26.01 -77.83 -29.08
CA TYR A 340 25.33 -77.15 -27.97
C TYR A 340 26.26 -76.22 -27.18
N VAL A 341 27.51 -76.64 -26.93
CA VAL A 341 28.51 -75.79 -26.28
C VAL A 341 28.84 -74.57 -27.14
N ASN A 342 28.92 -74.72 -28.47
CA ASN A 342 29.15 -73.58 -29.38
C ASN A 342 27.92 -72.65 -29.43
N GLU A 343 26.71 -73.20 -29.47
CA GLU A 343 25.46 -72.42 -29.41
C GLU A 343 25.39 -71.61 -28.10
N LEU A 344 25.67 -72.24 -26.95
CA LEU A 344 25.76 -71.55 -25.67
C LEU A 344 26.88 -70.51 -25.61
N SER A 345 28.04 -70.78 -26.24
CA SER A 345 29.14 -69.81 -26.27
C SER A 345 28.78 -68.57 -27.06
N ASN A 346 28.09 -68.74 -28.18
CA ASN A 346 27.56 -67.63 -28.98
C ASN A 346 26.49 -66.86 -28.21
N GLU A 347 25.59 -67.56 -27.50
CA GLU A 347 24.56 -66.92 -26.67
C GLU A 347 25.19 -66.13 -25.50
N ILE A 348 26.28 -66.62 -24.91
CA ILE A 348 27.05 -65.88 -23.91
C ILE A 348 27.66 -64.62 -24.51
N GLU A 349 28.29 -64.68 -25.70
CA GLU A 349 28.82 -63.48 -26.36
C GLU A 349 27.74 -62.44 -26.67
N ASP A 350 26.57 -62.88 -27.15
CA ASP A 350 25.44 -62.00 -27.44
C ASP A 350 24.89 -61.34 -26.16
N LEU A 351 24.78 -62.09 -25.06
CA LEU A 351 24.35 -61.55 -23.77
C LEU A 351 25.39 -60.60 -23.17
N GLU A 352 26.69 -60.90 -23.28
CA GLU A 352 27.75 -60.01 -22.83
C GLU A 352 27.74 -58.69 -23.61
N LYS A 353 27.48 -58.75 -24.91
CA LYS A 353 27.30 -57.55 -25.75
C LYS A 353 26.09 -56.73 -25.32
N GLN A 354 24.94 -57.36 -25.08
CA GLN A 354 23.74 -56.66 -24.58
C GLN A 354 23.99 -56.03 -23.20
N ILE A 355 24.71 -56.71 -22.31
CA ILE A 355 25.11 -56.17 -21.00
C ILE A 355 26.03 -54.95 -21.19
N GLY A 356 26.94 -54.98 -22.16
CA GLY A 356 27.79 -53.84 -22.52
C GLY A 356 26.97 -52.63 -22.97
N GLU A 357 26.07 -52.84 -23.95
CA GLU A 357 25.20 -51.79 -24.49
C GLU A 357 24.31 -51.16 -23.40
N LEU A 358 23.71 -51.98 -22.53
CA LEU A 358 22.90 -51.49 -21.41
C LEU A 358 23.70 -50.71 -20.36
N LYS A 359 24.97 -51.10 -20.12
CA LYS A 359 25.86 -50.35 -19.21
C LYS A 359 26.25 -48.99 -19.79
N ASP A 360 26.52 -48.94 -21.09
CA ASP A 360 26.83 -47.68 -21.78
C ASP A 360 25.62 -46.74 -21.78
N GLU A 361 24.42 -47.28 -22.02
CA GLU A 361 23.17 -46.52 -21.93
C GLU A 361 22.91 -46.00 -20.51
N ALA A 362 23.11 -46.84 -19.49
CA ALA A 362 23.00 -46.43 -18.09
C ALA A 362 23.98 -45.30 -17.73
N SER A 363 25.23 -45.39 -18.18
CA SER A 363 26.23 -44.34 -17.96
C SER A 363 25.86 -43.01 -18.61
N LEU A 364 25.25 -43.06 -19.81
CA LEU A 364 24.78 -41.87 -20.52
C LEU A 364 23.66 -41.14 -19.76
N TYR A 365 22.70 -41.89 -19.21
CA TYR A 365 21.60 -41.30 -18.43
C TYR A 365 22.07 -40.76 -17.08
N GLU A 366 23.04 -41.40 -16.43
CA GLU A 366 23.63 -40.92 -15.18
C GLU A 366 24.39 -39.58 -15.38
N GLY A 367 25.09 -39.43 -16.51
CA GLY A 367 25.78 -38.20 -16.90
C GLY A 367 24.82 -37.04 -17.27
N GLN A 368 23.70 -37.34 -17.93
CA GLN A 368 22.72 -36.32 -18.33
C GLN A 368 21.77 -35.90 -17.20
N GLY A 369 21.39 -36.81 -16.30
CA GLY A 369 20.54 -36.50 -15.14
C GLY A 369 21.20 -35.51 -14.17
N SER A 370 22.52 -35.62 -13.97
CA SER A 370 23.27 -34.80 -13.02
C SER A 370 23.23 -33.30 -13.35
N ASN A 371 23.38 -32.90 -14.61
CA ASN A 371 23.39 -31.47 -14.99
C ASN A 371 22.00 -30.82 -14.88
N VAL A 372 20.95 -31.53 -15.27
CA VAL A 372 19.56 -31.03 -15.18
C VAL A 372 19.14 -30.91 -13.71
N ASP A 373 19.50 -31.87 -12.87
CA ASP A 373 19.21 -31.82 -11.44
C ASP A 373 19.99 -30.73 -10.71
N VAL A 374 21.25 -30.48 -11.09
CA VAL A 374 22.04 -29.37 -10.54
C VAL A 374 21.42 -28.02 -10.91
N LEU A 375 20.98 -27.85 -12.16
CA LEU A 375 20.29 -26.62 -12.60
C LEU A 375 18.94 -26.44 -11.89
N ARG A 376 18.17 -27.52 -11.75
CA ARG A 376 16.88 -27.51 -11.06
C ARG A 376 17.03 -27.18 -9.57
N LYS A 377 18.04 -27.75 -8.90
CA LYS A 377 18.38 -27.42 -7.50
C LYS A 377 18.80 -25.96 -7.35
N ARG A 378 19.59 -25.42 -8.28
CA ARG A 378 19.96 -24.00 -8.26
C ARG A 378 18.74 -23.09 -8.42
N HIS A 379 17.85 -23.39 -9.36
CA HIS A 379 16.62 -22.64 -9.56
C HIS A 379 15.69 -22.70 -8.34
N LEU A 380 15.55 -23.86 -7.70
CA LEU A 380 14.79 -23.99 -6.47
C LEU A 380 15.37 -23.13 -5.35
N LYS A 381 16.68 -23.16 -5.17
CA LYS A 381 17.36 -22.35 -4.15
C LYS A 381 17.18 -20.85 -4.39
N ASP A 382 17.26 -20.39 -5.64
CA ASP A 382 17.01 -18.98 -5.99
C ASP A 382 15.55 -18.56 -5.72
N LEU A 383 14.59 -19.47 -5.96
CA LEU A 383 13.18 -19.22 -5.67
C LEU A 383 12.91 -19.21 -4.16
N GLU A 384 13.51 -20.12 -3.40
CA GLU A 384 13.45 -20.14 -1.93
C GLU A 384 14.03 -18.84 -1.34
N GLU A 385 15.16 -18.35 -1.85
CA GLU A 385 15.76 -17.11 -1.37
C GLU A 385 14.88 -15.89 -1.70
N LYS A 386 14.27 -15.87 -2.89
CA LYS A 386 13.30 -14.82 -3.27
C LYS A 386 12.05 -14.86 -2.39
N LEU A 387 11.54 -16.05 -2.08
CA LEU A 387 10.41 -16.25 -1.19
C LEU A 387 10.73 -15.70 0.21
N SER A 388 11.85 -16.12 0.78
CA SER A 388 12.29 -15.68 2.11
C SER A 388 12.49 -14.16 2.19
N ARG A 389 13.10 -13.54 1.16
CA ARG A 389 13.24 -12.07 1.10
C ARG A 389 11.89 -11.34 0.98
N SER A 390 10.92 -11.94 0.29
CA SER A 390 9.57 -11.38 0.16
C SER A 390 8.79 -11.47 1.47
N GLU A 391 8.90 -12.60 2.17
CA GLU A 391 8.28 -12.83 3.48
C GLU A 391 8.82 -11.84 4.52
N GLN A 392 10.15 -11.68 4.62
CA GLN A 392 10.76 -10.69 5.52
C GLN A 392 10.28 -9.26 5.24
N LYS A 393 10.11 -8.88 3.97
CA LYS A 393 9.57 -7.56 3.61
C LYS A 393 8.10 -7.44 4.00
N SER A 394 7.31 -8.49 3.80
CA SER A 394 5.90 -8.52 4.20
C SER A 394 5.76 -8.32 5.71
N GLU A 395 6.55 -9.05 6.50
CA GLU A 395 6.56 -8.94 7.96
C GLU A 395 6.99 -7.55 8.43
N GLN A 396 7.99 -6.93 7.78
CA GLN A 396 8.37 -5.55 8.06
C GLN A 396 7.25 -4.55 7.75
N TYR A 397 6.51 -4.73 6.66
CA TYR A 397 5.38 -3.88 6.33
C TYR A 397 4.22 -4.07 7.30
N GLU A 398 3.96 -5.29 7.75
CA GLU A 398 2.95 -5.60 8.76
C GLU A 398 3.29 -4.96 10.11
N PHE A 399 4.56 -5.01 10.52
CA PHE A 399 5.03 -4.32 11.72
C PHE A 399 4.79 -2.79 11.64
N LYS A 400 5.21 -2.16 10.53
CA LYS A 400 4.99 -0.72 10.30
C LYS A 400 3.51 -0.34 10.23
N TYR A 401 2.69 -1.20 9.64
CA TYR A 401 1.24 -1.01 9.57
C TYR A 401 0.62 -1.03 10.97
N ASN A 402 1.00 -2.01 11.80
CA ASN A 402 0.55 -2.11 13.18
C ASN A 402 1.01 -0.92 14.04
N GLU A 403 2.23 -0.42 13.87
CA GLU A 403 2.68 0.82 14.52
C GLU A 403 1.85 2.03 14.06
N SER A 404 1.57 2.14 12.77
CA SER A 404 0.78 3.24 12.20
C SER A 404 -0.67 3.22 12.72
N ILE A 405 -1.30 2.05 12.82
CA ILE A 405 -2.64 1.90 13.42
C ILE A 405 -2.63 2.34 14.89
N LYS A 406 -1.62 1.95 15.67
CA LYS A 406 -1.51 2.38 17.08
C LYS A 406 -1.42 3.90 17.20
N LEU A 407 -0.67 4.54 16.30
CA LEU A 407 -0.57 6.00 16.25
C LEU A 407 -1.90 6.64 15.85
N ILE A 408 -2.57 6.13 14.82
CA ILE A 408 -3.89 6.62 14.37
C ILE A 408 -4.91 6.49 15.50
N ASN A 409 -5.01 5.33 16.16
CA ASN A 409 -5.94 5.14 17.29
C ASN A 409 -5.65 6.09 18.46
N SER A 410 -4.36 6.35 18.74
CA SER A 410 -3.97 7.32 19.75
C SER A 410 -4.39 8.74 19.36
N LEU A 411 -4.21 9.12 18.10
CA LEU A 411 -4.66 10.41 17.55
C LEU A 411 -6.18 10.55 17.59
N THR A 412 -6.93 9.52 17.20
CA THR A 412 -8.39 9.48 17.27
C THR A 412 -8.88 9.80 18.69
N ASN A 413 -8.31 9.15 19.70
CA ASN A 413 -8.64 9.40 21.10
C ASN A 413 -8.26 10.82 21.55
N TRP A 414 -7.10 11.33 21.11
CA TRP A 414 -6.68 12.71 21.41
C TRP A 414 -7.58 13.77 20.76
N ILE A 415 -8.00 13.54 19.52
CA ILE A 415 -8.90 14.44 18.80
C ILE A 415 -10.29 14.40 19.44
N GLU A 416 -10.77 13.23 19.85
CA GLU A 416 -12.05 13.09 20.55
C GLU A 416 -12.03 13.78 21.92
N THR A 417 -10.94 13.64 22.69
CA THR A 417 -10.77 14.36 23.95
C THR A 417 -10.72 15.87 23.73
N LEU A 418 -9.92 16.35 22.77
CA LEU A 418 -9.87 17.78 22.41
C LEU A 418 -11.24 18.32 21.99
N PHE A 419 -11.95 17.62 21.11
CA PHE A 419 -13.29 17.99 20.65
C PHE A 419 -14.26 18.18 21.82
N ASN A 420 -14.23 17.27 22.81
CA ASN A 420 -15.04 17.36 24.01
C ASN A 420 -14.59 18.51 24.94
N THR A 421 -13.28 18.72 25.13
CA THR A 421 -12.77 19.80 26.01
C THR A 421 -13.03 21.21 25.48
N VAL A 422 -13.00 21.39 24.17
CA VAL A 422 -13.28 22.68 23.51
C VAL A 422 -14.80 22.94 23.39
N GLU A 423 -15.62 21.97 23.82
CA GLU A 423 -17.10 22.01 23.73
C GLU A 423 -17.57 22.32 22.30
N CYS A 424 -17.03 21.56 21.35
CA CYS A 424 -17.45 21.62 19.96
C CYS A 424 -18.86 21.03 19.79
N ASP A 425 -19.62 21.56 18.82
CA ASP A 425 -21.02 21.19 18.63
C ASP A 425 -21.16 19.77 18.09
N LYS A 426 -21.68 18.87 18.94
CA LYS A 426 -21.87 17.44 18.63
C LYS A 426 -22.91 17.22 17.54
N GLN A 427 -23.91 18.10 17.40
CA GLN A 427 -24.94 17.97 16.37
C GLN A 427 -24.36 18.32 15.01
N MET A 428 -23.66 19.46 14.92
CA MET A 428 -22.97 19.87 13.69
C MET A 428 -21.91 18.86 13.25
N ALA A 429 -21.17 18.28 14.20
CA ALA A 429 -20.20 17.23 13.89
C ALA A 429 -20.85 15.95 13.35
N THR A 430 -22.01 15.55 13.90
CA THR A 430 -22.71 14.34 13.46
C THR A 430 -23.34 14.52 12.09
N GLU A 431 -23.87 15.70 11.78
CA GLU A 431 -24.44 16.04 10.47
C GLU A 431 -23.37 16.06 9.35
N ILE A 432 -22.17 16.56 9.65
CA ILE A 432 -21.09 16.69 8.66
C ILE A 432 -20.28 15.39 8.54
N ALA A 433 -19.98 14.73 9.66
CA ALA A 433 -19.17 13.51 9.68
C ALA A 433 -19.99 12.23 9.44
N GLY A 434 -21.32 12.26 9.60
CA GLY A 434 -22.22 11.13 9.38
C GLY A 434 -22.12 9.99 10.40
N SER A 435 -21.23 10.10 11.40
CA SER A 435 -20.99 9.09 12.42
C SER A 435 -20.82 9.70 13.81
N HIS A 436 -21.21 8.96 14.84
CA HIS A 436 -21.00 9.37 16.23
C HIS A 436 -19.59 8.96 16.67
N GLY A 437 -18.63 9.88 16.53
CA GLY A 437 -17.25 9.70 16.99
C GLY A 437 -16.20 9.89 15.90
N VAL A 438 -14.96 10.08 16.35
CA VAL A 438 -13.81 10.27 15.46
C VAL A 438 -13.41 8.90 14.89
N THR A 439 -13.25 8.83 13.57
CA THR A 439 -12.81 7.67 12.80
C THR A 439 -11.75 8.13 11.80
N ASP A 440 -10.95 7.21 11.25
CA ASP A 440 -9.85 7.55 10.33
C ASP A 440 -10.34 8.37 9.10
N THR A 441 -11.53 8.06 8.59
CA THR A 441 -12.11 8.76 7.43
C THR A 441 -12.65 10.15 7.76
N ASN A 442 -13.07 10.40 9.01
CA ASN A 442 -13.68 11.66 9.42
C ASN A 442 -12.76 12.54 10.28
N MET A 443 -11.55 12.06 10.62
CA MET A 443 -10.60 12.73 11.52
C MET A 443 -10.32 14.18 11.12
N MET A 444 -10.14 14.43 9.83
CA MET A 444 -9.88 15.77 9.30
C MET A 444 -11.07 16.73 9.46
N ILE A 445 -12.29 16.21 9.41
CA ILE A 445 -13.51 17.00 9.64
C ILE A 445 -13.56 17.45 11.10
N TYR A 446 -13.30 16.54 12.03
CA TYR A 446 -13.25 16.86 13.46
C TYR A 446 -12.17 17.88 13.79
N LEU A 447 -10.96 17.76 13.22
CA LEU A 447 -9.90 18.76 13.37
C LEU A 447 -10.32 20.13 12.84
N GLY A 448 -10.97 20.20 11.68
CA GLY A 448 -11.46 21.47 11.11
C GLY A 448 -12.55 22.13 11.98
N LEU A 449 -13.42 21.34 12.62
CA LEU A 449 -14.42 21.85 13.56
C LEU A 449 -13.78 22.40 14.83
N ILE A 450 -12.78 21.69 15.38
CA ILE A 450 -11.99 22.14 16.53
C ILE A 450 -11.28 23.45 16.19
N GLU A 451 -10.65 23.54 15.01
CA GLU A 451 -9.97 24.75 14.55
C GLU A 451 -10.94 25.94 14.45
N ASN A 452 -12.11 25.77 13.84
CA ASN A 452 -13.11 26.82 13.72
C ASN A 452 -13.59 27.31 15.10
N LYS A 453 -13.88 26.39 16.02
CA LYS A 453 -14.31 26.73 17.39
C LYS A 453 -13.21 27.43 18.18
N THR A 454 -11.97 26.96 18.06
CA THR A 454 -10.80 27.56 18.72
C THR A 454 -10.53 28.98 18.19
N ASN A 455 -10.63 29.19 16.88
CA ASN A 455 -10.50 30.51 16.27
C ASN A 455 -11.59 31.48 16.74
N LYS A 456 -12.85 31.01 16.90
CA LYS A 456 -13.93 31.82 17.49
C LYS A 456 -13.65 32.18 18.95
N LEU A 457 -13.18 31.22 19.75
CA LEU A 457 -12.79 31.47 21.14
C LEU A 457 -11.64 32.50 21.23
N LEU A 458 -10.66 32.41 20.34
CA LEU A 458 -9.57 33.39 20.26
C LEU A 458 -10.09 34.79 19.90
N GLN A 459 -11.02 34.89 18.95
CA GLN A 459 -11.67 36.16 18.60
C GLN A 459 -12.45 36.74 19.80
N TYR A 460 -13.21 35.93 20.53
CA TYR A 460 -13.91 36.38 21.73
C TYR A 460 -12.93 36.84 22.81
N TYR A 461 -11.85 36.09 23.03
CA TYR A 461 -10.80 36.47 23.96
C TYR A 461 -10.18 37.82 23.58
N GLN A 462 -9.85 38.02 22.29
CA GLN A 462 -9.29 39.27 21.80
C GLN A 462 -10.25 40.46 21.94
N GLN A 463 -11.55 40.25 21.67
CA GLN A 463 -12.57 41.28 21.89
C GLN A 463 -12.75 41.63 23.37
N ILE A 464 -12.73 40.64 24.26
CA ILE A 464 -12.78 40.86 25.71
C ILE A 464 -11.54 41.63 26.16
N HIS A 465 -10.36 41.26 25.67
CA HIS A 465 -9.10 41.92 26.01
C HIS A 465 -9.04 43.37 25.48
N GLN A 466 -9.60 43.63 24.29
CA GLN A 466 -9.79 44.98 23.77
C GLN A 466 -10.76 45.78 24.62
N LYS A 467 -11.91 45.22 25.00
CA LYS A 467 -12.88 45.90 25.89
C LYS A 467 -12.32 46.18 27.27
N ILE A 468 -11.49 45.27 27.82
CA ILE A 468 -10.78 45.50 29.09
C ILE A 468 -9.76 46.63 28.93
N SER A 469 -9.00 46.66 27.83
CA SER A 469 -8.04 47.72 27.55
C SER A 469 -8.74 49.08 27.30
N GLU A 470 -9.84 49.11 26.55
CA GLU A 470 -10.68 50.29 26.35
C GLU A 470 -11.33 50.76 27.65
N ASN A 471 -11.82 49.85 28.50
CA ASN A 471 -12.35 50.20 29.82
C ASN A 471 -11.26 50.73 30.76
N GLN A 472 -10.04 50.20 30.71
CA GLN A 472 -8.89 50.74 31.44
C GLN A 472 -8.47 52.12 30.92
N ILE A 473 -8.49 52.34 29.60
CA ILE A 473 -8.23 53.66 28.99
C ILE A 473 -9.33 54.66 29.34
N ASN A 474 -10.60 54.25 29.29
CA ASN A 474 -11.75 55.09 29.65
C ASN A 474 -11.76 55.44 31.14
N SER A 475 -11.37 54.52 32.02
CA SER A 475 -11.24 54.79 33.46
C SER A 475 -10.03 55.68 33.77
N LEU A 476 -8.91 55.53 33.05
CA LEU A 476 -7.78 56.48 33.09
C LEU A 476 -8.16 57.87 32.54
N GLN A 477 -8.97 57.95 31.48
CA GLN A 477 -9.51 59.22 30.96
C GLN A 477 -10.53 59.86 31.89
N GLN A 478 -11.38 59.08 32.57
CA GLN A 478 -12.28 59.61 33.60
C GLN A 478 -11.53 60.12 34.83
N LEU A 479 -10.45 59.42 35.25
CA LEU A 479 -9.55 59.89 36.30
C LEU A 479 -8.79 61.16 35.87
N ALA A 480 -8.37 61.26 34.61
CA ALA A 480 -7.77 62.46 34.04
C ALA A 480 -8.76 63.65 33.98
N GLN A 481 -10.02 63.41 33.62
CA GLN A 481 -11.08 64.44 33.59
C GLN A 481 -11.54 64.86 35.00
N MET A 482 -11.52 63.96 35.98
CA MET A 482 -11.70 64.30 37.41
C MET A 482 -10.53 65.12 37.95
N ASN A 483 -9.30 64.84 37.50
CA ASN A 483 -8.12 65.66 37.84
C ASN A 483 -8.11 67.02 37.12
N GLU A 484 -8.57 67.14 35.88
CA GLU A 484 -8.72 68.43 35.19
C GLU A 484 -9.75 69.34 35.86
N LYS A 485 -10.84 68.78 36.41
CA LYS A 485 -11.80 69.56 37.22
C LYS A 485 -11.28 69.96 38.60
N ASN A 486 -10.30 69.25 39.14
CA ASN A 486 -9.64 69.59 40.41
C ASN A 486 -8.42 70.52 40.24
N LEU A 487 -7.98 70.80 39.01
CA LEU A 487 -6.79 71.61 38.72
C LEU A 487 -7.11 73.03 38.21
N GLN A 488 -8.08 73.70 38.85
CA GLN A 488 -8.20 75.17 38.82
C GLN A 488 -7.69 75.85 40.10
N ASN A 489 -6.87 75.16 40.90
CA ASN A 489 -6.17 75.79 42.01
C ASN A 489 -4.67 75.47 42.03
N LYS A 490 -3.91 76.49 41.63
CA LYS A 490 -2.56 76.88 42.04
C LYS A 490 -1.38 75.91 41.86
N ASN A 491 -0.43 76.46 41.08
CA ASN A 491 1.01 76.51 41.31
C ASN A 491 1.85 75.25 41.08
N ARG A 492 2.33 75.20 39.83
CA ARG A 492 3.71 74.94 39.42
C ARG A 492 4.75 75.09 40.55
N ALA A 493 5.44 74.00 40.88
CA ALA A 493 6.75 73.99 41.51
C ALA A 493 7.56 72.76 41.03
N GLU A 494 8.86 72.98 40.89
CA GLU A 494 9.86 72.15 40.21
C GLU A 494 10.23 70.85 40.94
N LEU A 495 10.84 69.94 40.17
CA LEU A 495 11.41 68.67 40.61
C LEU A 495 12.56 68.84 41.61
N PRO A 496 12.67 67.92 42.58
CA PRO A 496 13.96 67.52 43.14
C PRO A 496 14.41 66.16 42.60
N GLN A 497 15.66 66.09 42.18
CA GLN A 497 16.43 64.83 42.07
C GLN A 497 16.60 64.22 43.47
N PHE A 498 16.38 62.92 43.58
CA PHE A 498 16.91 62.11 44.68
C PHE A 498 17.48 60.81 44.11
N ASP A 499 18.74 60.56 44.51
CA ASP A 499 19.49 59.34 44.28
C ASP A 499 18.97 58.20 45.16
N GLU A 500 19.04 57.02 44.56
CA GLU A 500 19.21 55.66 45.11
C GLU A 500 18.92 55.42 46.60
N HIS A 501 17.97 54.51 46.87
CA HIS A 501 18.30 53.25 47.54
C HIS A 501 17.25 52.17 47.26
N GLU A 502 17.78 50.96 47.17
CA GLU A 502 17.16 49.66 46.92
C GLU A 502 16.10 49.31 47.98
N ASP A 503 15.00 48.71 47.54
CA ASP A 503 14.27 47.71 48.30
C ASP A 503 13.62 46.71 47.33
N ASP A 504 13.71 45.46 47.75
CA ASP A 504 13.51 44.24 46.99
C ASP A 504 12.08 43.96 46.50
N ASP A 505 12.03 43.04 45.54
CA ASP A 505 10.91 42.19 45.13
C ASP A 505 9.77 42.81 44.31
N ILE A 506 9.74 42.47 43.01
CA ILE A 506 8.75 41.53 42.44
C ILE A 506 9.19 41.23 41.00
N GLU A 507 9.57 39.98 40.77
CA GLU A 507 9.90 39.39 39.47
C GLU A 507 8.64 39.37 38.58
N GLY A 508 8.45 40.44 37.81
CA GLY A 508 7.43 40.55 36.76
C GLY A 508 8.05 40.27 35.40
N ASP A 509 7.60 39.20 34.74
CA ASP A 509 7.96 38.77 33.39
C ASP A 509 8.02 39.95 32.39
N LYS A 510 9.24 40.39 32.10
CA LYS A 510 9.51 41.33 31.01
C LYS A 510 9.39 40.58 29.70
N ILE A 511 8.34 40.87 28.94
CA ILE A 511 8.10 40.34 27.60
C ILE A 511 9.34 40.61 26.74
N LEU A 512 10.03 39.55 26.32
CA LEU A 512 11.23 39.64 25.49
C LEU A 512 10.90 40.32 24.14
N SER A 513 11.78 41.21 23.69
CA SER A 513 11.74 41.71 22.31
C SER A 513 11.92 40.55 21.32
N VAL A 514 11.31 40.64 20.14
CA VAL A 514 11.39 39.61 19.07
C VAL A 514 12.84 39.27 18.72
N GLU A 515 13.75 40.25 18.79
CA GLU A 515 15.19 40.04 18.54
C GLU A 515 15.87 39.25 19.68
N GLU A 516 15.49 39.49 20.93
CA GLU A 516 16.02 38.76 22.09
C GLU A 516 15.50 37.31 22.11
N PHE A 517 14.23 37.09 21.74
CA PHE A 517 13.66 35.75 21.61
C PHE A 517 14.37 34.94 20.51
N LYS A 518 14.64 35.57 19.35
CA LYS A 518 15.35 34.94 18.24
C LYS A 518 16.79 34.58 18.62
N LYS A 519 17.49 35.45 19.36
CA LYS A 519 18.84 35.20 19.87
C LYS A 519 18.87 34.04 20.87
N LYS A 520 17.92 34.00 21.81
CA LYS A 520 17.81 32.94 22.82
C LYS A 520 17.39 31.60 22.22
N ALA A 521 16.57 31.60 21.18
CA ALA A 521 16.20 30.41 20.42
C ALA A 521 17.40 29.82 19.64
N LEU A 522 18.22 30.67 19.02
CA LEU A 522 19.45 30.26 18.34
C LEU A 522 20.47 29.65 19.30
N GLU A 523 20.72 30.27 20.46
CA GLU A 523 21.62 29.70 21.49
C GLU A 523 21.14 28.34 22.01
N LYS A 524 19.82 28.15 22.14
CA LYS A 524 19.23 26.87 22.59
C LYS A 524 19.38 25.78 21.54
N LEU A 525 19.28 26.13 20.25
CA LEU A 525 19.49 25.22 19.13
C LEU A 525 20.95 24.78 19.03
N GLU A 526 21.89 25.71 19.24
CA GLU A 526 23.34 25.43 19.24
C GLU A 526 23.74 24.51 20.40
N LYS A 527 23.16 24.72 21.60
CA LYS A 527 23.35 23.83 22.75
C LYS A 527 22.82 22.41 22.50
N GLN A 528 21.69 22.25 21.81
CA GLN A 528 21.18 20.93 21.43
C GLN A 528 22.05 20.22 20.37
N GLN A 529 22.58 20.95 19.39
CA GLN A 529 23.49 20.38 18.39
C GLN A 529 24.83 19.95 19.02
N ASN A 530 25.34 20.68 20.00
CA ASN A 530 26.55 20.30 20.72
C ASN A 530 26.34 19.11 21.67
N GLN A 531 25.16 18.98 22.29
CA GLN A 531 24.82 17.79 23.10
C GLN A 531 24.62 16.52 22.27
N THR A 532 24.13 16.62 21.04
CA THR A 532 23.96 15.47 20.13
C THR A 532 25.28 15.01 19.50
N LYS A 533 26.23 15.92 19.26
CA LYS A 533 27.60 15.55 18.84
C LYS A 533 28.38 14.83 19.95
N ASN A 534 28.24 15.23 21.21
CA ASN A 534 28.91 14.56 22.34
C ASN A 534 28.32 13.19 22.72
N LYS A 535 27.09 12.85 22.32
CA LYS A 535 26.50 11.52 22.55
C LYS A 535 26.88 10.47 21.50
N ARG A 536 27.47 10.86 20.37
CA ARG A 536 27.94 9.93 19.31
C ARG A 536 29.40 9.48 19.48
N ALA A 537 30.12 10.01 20.47
CA ALA A 537 31.48 9.60 20.82
C ALA A 537 31.50 8.97 22.23
N GLY A 538 31.14 7.69 22.32
CA GLY A 538 31.26 6.85 23.51
C GLY A 538 31.96 5.52 23.16
N PRO A 539 32.68 4.90 24.12
CA PRO A 539 33.98 4.28 23.85
C PRO A 539 33.93 2.86 23.30
N ASN A 540 34.82 2.62 22.34
CA ASN A 540 35.16 1.33 21.77
C ASN A 540 35.82 0.45 22.85
N LYS A 541 35.17 -0.66 23.27
CA LYS A 541 35.81 -1.72 24.07
C LYS A 541 35.64 -3.08 23.40
N LEU A 542 36.78 -3.61 22.95
CA LEU A 542 37.02 -5.00 22.59
C LEU A 542 36.81 -5.96 23.79
N ARG A 543 36.28 -7.16 23.50
CA ARG A 543 36.71 -8.51 23.99
C ARG A 543 35.73 -9.55 23.42
N LYS A 544 36.07 -10.39 22.44
CA LYS A 544 36.90 -11.63 22.45
C LYS A 544 36.56 -12.64 23.58
N ASN A 545 36.18 -13.85 23.12
CA ASN A 545 36.03 -15.14 23.81
C ASN A 545 34.78 -15.26 24.68
N LYS A 546 33.90 -16.26 24.56
CA LYS A 546 34.05 -17.70 24.29
C LYS A 546 32.84 -18.24 23.55
#